data_AF-A0A959IFI2-F1
#
_entry.id   AF-A0A959IFI2-F1
#
_cell.length_a   1.000
_cell.length_b   1.000
_cell.length_c   1.000
_cell.angle_alpha   90.00
_cell.angle_beta   90.00
_cell.angle_gamma   90.00
#
_symmetry.space_group_name_H-M   'P 1'
#
loop_
_entity.id
_entity.type
_entity.pdbx_description
1 polymer ?
#
loop_
_entity_poly.entity_id
_entity_poly.type
_entity_poly.pdbx_seq_one_letter_code
_entity_poly.pdbx_strand_id
1 'polypeptide(L)'
;EAGDHLVWVTDANGCTEQAGVAITDPLGMIGSIINIQHVSCQGGMDGKATVQVVGGTLPYEYDWDNDGMGDYDDGPTVAGLSAGFYLVRVKDANGCKFQTYVDISEPTALFAEIVDLSHETCNGANDGAATVNVTGGTTPYTYEWIDSGNTG
;
A
#
# COMPACT_ATOMS: atom_id res chain seq x y z
N GLU A 1 3.50 -21.51 -29.95
CA GLU A 1 4.24 -20.42 -29.30
C GLU A 1 4.11 -19.17 -30.13
N ALA A 2 4.24 -17.98 -29.52
CA ALA A 2 4.32 -16.75 -30.29
C ALA A 2 5.50 -16.80 -31.27
N GLY A 3 5.29 -16.21 -32.43
CA GLY A 3 6.21 -16.28 -33.54
C GLY A 3 5.49 -16.47 -34.87
N ASP A 4 6.26 -16.34 -35.95
CA ASP A 4 5.77 -16.52 -37.31
C ASP A 4 5.85 -18.00 -37.69
N HIS A 5 4.70 -18.59 -38.00
CA HIS A 5 4.60 -19.99 -38.43
C HIS A 5 4.42 -20.02 -39.93
N LEU A 6 5.36 -20.67 -40.62
CA LEU A 6 5.37 -20.80 -42.08
C LEU A 6 5.09 -22.24 -42.49
N VAL A 7 4.20 -22.41 -43.46
CA VAL A 7 3.98 -23.70 -44.14
C VAL A 7 4.47 -23.60 -45.58
N TRP A 8 5.19 -24.63 -46.02
CA TRP A 8 5.63 -24.82 -47.39
C TRP A 8 4.80 -25.91 -48.04
N VAL A 9 4.22 -25.60 -49.19
CA VAL A 9 3.51 -26.58 -50.02
C VAL A 9 4.32 -26.79 -51.29
N THR A 10 4.68 -28.03 -51.57
CA THR A 10 5.38 -28.41 -52.81
C THR A 10 4.48 -29.37 -53.58
N ASP A 11 4.17 -29.05 -54.84
CA ASP A 11 3.43 -29.97 -55.70
C ASP A 11 4.33 -31.10 -56.24
N ALA A 12 3.74 -32.07 -56.93
CA ALA A 12 4.48 -33.19 -57.51
C ALA A 12 5.47 -32.78 -58.63
N ASN A 13 5.35 -31.56 -59.16
CA ASN A 13 6.20 -31.02 -60.20
C ASN A 13 7.33 -30.13 -59.63
N GLY A 14 7.39 -29.95 -58.30
CA GLY A 14 8.41 -29.16 -57.63
C GLY A 14 8.10 -27.67 -57.51
N CYS A 15 6.89 -27.22 -57.83
CA CYS A 15 6.46 -25.85 -57.55
C CYS A 15 6.21 -25.67 -56.05
N THR A 16 6.78 -24.62 -55.46
CA THR A 16 6.62 -24.32 -54.03
C THR A 16 5.80 -23.05 -53.81
N GLU A 17 4.96 -23.08 -52.78
CA GLU A 17 4.25 -21.91 -52.27
C GLU A 17 4.37 -21.85 -50.75
N GLN A 18 4.41 -20.64 -50.20
CA GLN A 18 4.46 -20.43 -48.75
C GLN A 18 3.22 -19.68 -48.27
N ALA A 19 2.70 -20.10 -47.12
CA ALA A 19 1.70 -19.34 -46.37
C ALA A 19 2.19 -19.16 -44.93
N GLY A 20 1.88 -18.01 -44.33
CA GLY A 20 2.34 -17.66 -42.99
C GLY A 20 1.22 -17.12 -42.11
N VAL A 21 1.33 -17.36 -40.80
CA VAL A 21 0.51 -16.75 -39.76
C VAL A 21 1.40 -16.25 -38.61
N ALA A 22 1.13 -15.04 -38.13
CA ALA A 22 1.76 -14.50 -36.93
C ALA A 22 0.91 -14.86 -35.70
N ILE A 23 1.51 -15.52 -34.72
CA ILE A 23 0.91 -15.74 -33.41
C ILE A 23 1.54 -14.72 -32.45
N THR A 24 0.74 -13.77 -31.95
CA THR A 24 1.19 -12.80 -30.93
C THR A 24 0.86 -13.32 -29.53
N ASP A 25 1.78 -13.16 -28.58
CA ASP A 25 1.47 -13.41 -27.17
C ASP A 25 0.45 -12.38 -26.66
N PRO A 26 -0.46 -12.77 -25.74
CA PRO A 26 -1.27 -11.81 -25.00
C PRO A 26 -0.38 -10.77 -24.31
N LEU A 27 -0.87 -9.53 -24.20
CA LEU A 27 -0.19 -8.50 -23.42
C LEU A 27 0.05 -9.03 -22.00
N GLY A 28 1.33 -9.19 -21.63
CA GLY A 28 1.73 -9.66 -20.32
C GLY A 28 1.11 -8.79 -19.21
N MET A 29 0.83 -9.41 -18.07
CA MET A 29 0.26 -8.70 -16.94
C MET A 29 1.27 -7.73 -16.33
N ILE A 30 0.87 -6.46 -16.22
CA ILE A 30 1.59 -5.43 -15.49
C ILE A 30 0.64 -4.80 -14.46
N GLY A 31 1.19 -4.24 -13.39
CA GLY A 31 0.38 -3.54 -12.41
C GLY A 31 1.18 -2.56 -11.57
N SER A 32 0.46 -1.75 -10.81
CA SER A 32 1.02 -0.77 -9.89
C SER A 32 0.11 -0.58 -8.70
N ILE A 33 0.70 -0.20 -7.57
CA ILE A 33 -0.06 0.19 -6.38
C ILE A 33 -0.64 1.59 -6.59
N ILE A 34 -1.91 1.75 -6.21
CA ILE A 34 -2.66 3.00 -6.20
C ILE A 34 -3.41 3.15 -4.86
N ASN A 35 -3.87 4.36 -4.55
CA ASN A 35 -4.69 4.66 -3.37
C ASN A 35 -4.09 4.14 -2.04
N ILE A 36 -2.82 4.47 -1.79
CA ILE A 36 -2.13 4.11 -0.54
C ILE A 36 -2.64 5.00 0.60
N GLN A 37 -3.05 4.37 1.69
CA GLN A 37 -3.30 5.02 2.98
C GLN A 37 -2.30 4.47 3.99
N HIS A 38 -1.48 5.37 4.53
CA HIS A 38 -0.59 5.07 5.65
C HIS A 38 -1.35 5.01 6.97
N VAL A 39 -0.75 4.39 7.99
CA VAL A 39 -1.36 4.29 9.31
C VAL A 39 -1.49 5.67 9.95
N SER A 40 -2.65 5.99 10.53
CA SER A 40 -2.91 7.33 11.09
C SER A 40 -2.19 7.61 12.40
N CYS A 41 -1.84 6.59 13.16
CA CYS A 41 -1.13 6.69 14.44
C CYS A 41 -0.11 5.57 14.59
N GLN A 42 0.92 5.80 15.41
CA GLN A 42 1.91 4.76 15.69
C GLN A 42 1.22 3.52 16.29
N GLY A 43 1.45 2.35 15.70
CA GLY A 43 0.84 1.09 16.11
C GLY A 43 -0.63 0.91 15.68
N GLY A 44 -1.16 1.81 14.85
CA GLY A 44 -2.49 1.68 14.27
C GLY A 44 -2.56 0.56 13.22
N MET A 45 -3.79 0.23 12.83
CA MET A 45 -4.11 -0.81 11.84
C MET A 45 -5.14 -0.30 10.83
N ASP A 46 -5.02 0.94 10.39
CA ASP A 46 -5.95 1.57 9.44
C ASP A 46 -5.32 1.82 8.06
N GLY A 47 -4.13 1.23 7.81
CA GLY A 47 -3.49 1.27 6.51
C GLY A 47 -4.30 0.53 5.44
N LYS A 48 -4.15 0.99 4.20
CA LYS A 48 -4.86 0.46 3.03
C LYS A 48 -4.00 0.57 1.78
N ALA A 49 -4.14 -0.38 0.87
CA ALA A 49 -3.54 -0.30 -0.46
C ALA A 49 -4.48 -0.91 -1.51
N THR A 50 -4.32 -0.49 -2.75
CA THR A 50 -5.04 -1.07 -3.89
C THR A 50 -4.06 -1.36 -5.01
N VAL A 51 -4.17 -2.51 -5.67
CA VAL A 51 -3.41 -2.81 -6.87
C VAL A 51 -4.29 -2.59 -8.10
N GLN A 52 -3.73 -1.93 -9.11
CA GLN A 52 -4.32 -1.82 -10.44
C GLN A 52 -3.53 -2.70 -11.41
N VAL A 53 -4.23 -3.49 -12.21
CA VAL A 53 -3.65 -4.45 -13.17
C VAL A 53 -4.10 -4.12 -14.58
N VAL A 54 -3.19 -4.25 -15.54
CA VAL A 54 -3.42 -4.07 -16.99
C VAL A 54 -2.84 -5.28 -17.73
N GLY A 55 -3.55 -5.77 -18.75
CA GLY A 55 -3.16 -6.96 -19.52
C GLY A 55 -3.70 -8.26 -18.93
N GLY A 56 -3.24 -9.42 -19.41
CA GLY A 56 -3.73 -10.74 -18.94
C GLY A 56 -5.22 -11.00 -19.22
N THR A 57 -5.73 -12.09 -18.62
CA THR A 57 -7.09 -12.59 -18.86
C THR A 57 -7.89 -12.64 -17.56
N LEU A 58 -9.07 -11.99 -17.55
CA LEU A 58 -9.99 -12.00 -16.41
C LEU A 58 -10.64 -13.40 -16.20
N PRO A 59 -11.06 -13.73 -14.97
CA PRO A 59 -10.87 -12.96 -13.74
C PRO A 59 -9.43 -13.03 -13.21
N TYR A 60 -9.05 -12.05 -12.39
CA TYR A 60 -7.81 -12.08 -11.61
C TYR A 60 -8.09 -12.60 -10.20
N GLU A 61 -7.13 -13.33 -9.65
CA GLU A 61 -7.06 -13.73 -8.24
C GLU A 61 -5.88 -13.00 -7.58
N TYR A 62 -6.05 -12.56 -6.34
CA TYR A 62 -5.10 -11.71 -5.62
C TYR A 62 -4.69 -12.38 -4.32
N ASP A 63 -3.42 -12.26 -3.96
CA ASP A 63 -2.83 -12.76 -2.71
C ASP A 63 -1.96 -11.65 -2.13
N TRP A 64 -2.44 -11.00 -1.08
CA TRP A 64 -1.69 -10.07 -0.26
C TRP A 64 -1.03 -10.84 0.88
N ASP A 65 0.25 -10.59 1.13
CA ASP A 65 0.99 -11.28 2.19
C ASP A 65 0.67 -10.79 3.61
N ASN A 66 -0.45 -10.09 3.82
CA ASN A 66 -0.84 -9.54 5.11
C ASN A 66 -1.18 -10.61 6.17
N ASP A 67 -1.57 -11.81 5.73
CA ASP A 67 -1.85 -12.95 6.62
C ASP A 67 -0.85 -14.12 6.48
N GLY A 68 -0.01 -14.08 5.44
CA GLY A 68 1.01 -15.08 5.13
C GLY A 68 0.47 -16.41 4.59
N MET A 69 -0.81 -16.51 4.18
CA MET A 69 -1.43 -17.77 3.76
C MET A 69 -1.09 -18.14 2.31
N GLY A 70 -1.01 -17.18 1.39
CA GLY A 70 -0.60 -17.44 0.01
C GLY A 70 -1.66 -18.16 -0.84
N ASP A 71 -2.94 -17.97 -0.56
CA ASP A 71 -4.05 -18.78 -1.09
C ASP A 71 -4.88 -18.12 -2.20
N TYR A 72 -4.58 -16.85 -2.53
CA TYR A 72 -5.24 -16.07 -3.56
C TYR A 72 -6.73 -15.78 -3.30
N ASP A 73 -7.13 -15.60 -2.05
CA ASP A 73 -8.52 -15.33 -1.66
C ASP A 73 -8.86 -13.83 -1.49
N ASP A 74 -7.90 -12.94 -1.74
CA ASP A 74 -8.04 -11.51 -1.59
C ASP A 74 -8.73 -10.81 -2.76
N GLY A 75 -9.10 -9.55 -2.51
CA GLY A 75 -9.48 -8.59 -3.53
C GLY A 75 -8.32 -7.71 -4.03
N PRO A 76 -8.58 -6.84 -5.02
CA PRO A 76 -7.62 -5.84 -5.47
C PRO A 76 -7.27 -4.79 -4.40
N THR A 77 -8.02 -4.74 -3.31
CA THR A 77 -7.84 -3.80 -2.20
C THR A 77 -7.72 -4.57 -0.90
N VAL A 78 -6.68 -4.27 -0.13
CA VAL A 78 -6.48 -4.75 1.23
C VAL A 78 -6.56 -3.55 2.19
N ALA A 79 -7.14 -3.77 3.37
CA ALA A 79 -7.30 -2.76 4.42
C ALA A 79 -7.00 -3.39 5.78
N GLY A 80 -6.88 -2.56 6.81
CA GLY A 80 -6.56 -3.07 8.14
C GLY A 80 -5.06 -3.33 8.34
N LEU A 81 -4.22 -2.69 7.51
CA LEU A 81 -2.78 -2.92 7.52
C LEU A 81 -2.11 -2.11 8.64
N SER A 82 -1.16 -2.74 9.31
CA SER A 82 -0.17 -2.05 10.16
C SER A 82 0.93 -1.43 9.29
N ALA A 83 1.86 -0.69 9.90
CA ALA A 83 3.06 -0.29 9.19
C ALA A 83 3.92 -1.51 8.80
N GLY A 84 4.39 -1.54 7.56
CA GLY A 84 5.14 -2.65 7.02
C GLY A 84 5.21 -2.68 5.49
N PHE A 85 6.05 -3.57 4.99
CA PHE A 85 6.12 -3.90 3.56
C PHE A 85 5.18 -5.05 3.25
N TYR A 86 4.32 -4.85 2.25
CA TYR A 86 3.38 -5.85 1.78
C TYR A 86 3.61 -6.16 0.31
N LEU A 87 3.69 -7.45 -0.01
CA LEU A 87 3.73 -7.99 -1.37
C LEU A 87 2.33 -8.40 -1.79
N VAL A 88 1.91 -7.97 -2.98
CA VAL A 88 0.73 -8.53 -3.65
C VAL A 88 1.15 -9.35 -4.84
N ARG A 89 0.63 -10.58 -4.91
CA ARG A 89 0.71 -11.47 -6.06
C ARG A 89 -0.64 -11.48 -6.76
N VAL A 90 -0.62 -11.41 -8.08
CA VAL A 90 -1.82 -11.48 -8.91
C VAL A 90 -1.65 -12.60 -9.92
N LYS A 91 -2.69 -13.41 -10.09
CA LYS A 91 -2.75 -14.48 -11.09
C LYS A 91 -3.97 -14.29 -11.98
N ASP A 92 -3.79 -14.43 -13.28
CA ASP A 92 -4.89 -14.37 -14.25
C ASP A 92 -5.53 -15.74 -14.49
N ALA A 93 -6.63 -15.77 -15.26
CA ALA A 93 -7.35 -17.00 -15.57
C ALA A 93 -6.53 -18.05 -16.34
N ASN A 94 -5.47 -17.64 -17.02
CA ASN A 94 -4.55 -18.53 -17.74
C ASN A 94 -3.33 -18.93 -16.89
N GLY A 95 -3.26 -18.48 -15.63
CA GLY A 95 -2.17 -18.77 -14.70
C GLY A 95 -0.94 -17.87 -14.86
N CYS A 96 -1.00 -16.81 -15.67
CA CYS A 96 0.05 -15.81 -15.73
C CYS A 96 0.12 -15.05 -14.40
N LYS A 97 1.35 -14.82 -13.91
CA LYS A 97 1.57 -14.20 -12.59
C LYS A 97 2.28 -12.87 -12.72
N PHE A 98 1.91 -11.95 -11.84
CA PHE A 98 2.55 -10.67 -11.62
C PHE A 98 2.67 -10.43 -10.11
N GLN A 99 3.67 -9.65 -9.67
CA GLN A 99 3.79 -9.25 -8.27
C GLN A 99 4.32 -7.82 -8.16
N THR A 100 3.88 -7.11 -7.13
CA THR A 100 4.37 -5.77 -6.77
C THR A 100 4.28 -5.59 -5.26
N TYR A 101 4.90 -4.54 -4.73
CA TYR A 101 4.99 -4.28 -3.30
C TYR A 101 4.56 -2.86 -2.95
N VAL A 102 4.11 -2.68 -1.72
CA VAL A 102 3.80 -1.39 -1.11
C VAL A 102 4.48 -1.30 0.25
N ASP A 103 4.95 -0.10 0.59
CA ASP A 103 5.39 0.26 1.94
C ASP A 103 4.30 1.09 2.61
N ILE A 104 3.77 0.58 3.72
CA ILE A 104 2.84 1.31 4.59
C ILE A 104 3.65 1.88 5.75
N SER A 105 3.84 3.19 5.78
CA SER A 105 4.48 3.87 6.92
C SER A 105 3.50 4.19 8.05
N GLU A 106 4.05 4.49 9.23
CA GLU A 106 3.34 5.11 10.37
C GLU A 106 4.08 6.38 10.83
N PRO A 107 3.39 7.34 11.48
CA PRO A 107 4.06 8.47 12.11
C PRO A 107 4.96 8.02 13.27
N THR A 108 5.97 8.83 13.59
CA THR A 108 6.76 8.64 14.82
C THR A 108 5.86 8.76 16.05
N ALA A 109 6.26 8.15 17.16
CA ALA A 109 5.55 8.24 18.44
C ALA A 109 5.22 9.69 18.83
N LEU A 110 3.99 9.94 19.28
CA LEU A 110 3.64 11.23 19.86
C LEU A 110 4.35 11.39 21.20
N PHE A 111 5.09 12.48 21.35
CA PHE A 111 5.81 12.83 22.55
C PHE A 111 5.54 14.29 22.92
N ALA A 112 5.24 14.53 24.19
CA ALA A 112 4.98 15.86 24.72
C ALA A 112 5.78 16.07 26.02
N GLU A 113 6.39 17.24 26.15
CA GLU A 113 7.16 17.62 27.34
C GLU A 113 6.96 19.11 27.67
N ILE A 114 7.02 19.45 28.95
CA ILE A 114 7.07 20.85 29.38
C ILE A 114 8.50 21.35 29.21
N VAL A 115 8.68 22.39 28.40
CA VAL A 115 10.00 22.97 28.08
C VAL A 115 10.26 24.28 28.80
N ASP A 116 9.21 24.93 29.29
CA ASP A 116 9.32 26.14 30.10
C ASP A 116 8.25 26.15 31.18
N LEU A 117 8.62 26.61 32.37
CA LEU A 117 7.75 26.69 33.54
C LEU A 117 8.16 27.90 34.37
N SER A 118 7.20 28.79 34.58
CA SER A 118 7.27 29.88 35.53
C SER A 118 6.23 29.65 36.62
N HIS A 119 6.70 29.67 37.87
CA HIS A 119 5.82 29.62 39.03
C HIS A 119 5.21 30.99 39.28
N GLU A 120 4.07 31.01 39.97
CA GLU A 120 3.53 32.27 40.46
C GLU A 120 4.54 33.01 41.33
N THR A 121 4.65 34.32 41.17
CA THR A 121 5.59 35.13 41.96
C THR A 121 5.16 35.26 43.42
N CYS A 122 3.86 35.12 43.70
CA CYS A 122 3.26 35.13 45.02
C CYS A 122 1.90 34.40 44.99
N ASN A 123 1.39 33.98 46.15
CA ASN A 123 0.08 33.34 46.25
C ASN A 123 -1.02 34.23 45.65
N GLY A 124 -1.70 33.74 44.61
CA GLY A 124 -2.80 34.44 43.96
C GLY A 124 -2.36 35.52 42.97
N ALA A 125 -1.06 35.55 42.60
CA ALA A 125 -0.56 36.45 41.56
C ALA A 125 -1.10 36.07 40.17
N ASN A 126 -1.45 34.80 39.93
CA ASN A 126 -1.94 34.27 38.66
C ASN A 126 -1.00 34.58 37.47
N ASP A 127 0.30 34.66 37.73
CA ASP A 127 1.35 34.98 36.74
C ASP A 127 2.25 33.77 36.42
N GLY A 128 1.88 32.58 36.88
CA GLY A 128 2.51 31.34 36.45
C GLY A 128 2.16 31.00 35.00
N ALA A 129 3.09 30.36 34.30
CA ALA A 129 2.90 29.91 32.92
C ALA A 129 3.71 28.64 32.65
N ALA A 130 3.23 27.80 31.74
CA ALA A 130 3.94 26.63 31.25
C ALA A 130 3.87 26.57 29.71
N THR A 131 4.97 26.12 29.09
CA THR A 131 5.03 25.89 27.64
C THR A 131 5.26 24.40 27.38
N VAL A 132 4.42 23.81 26.53
CA VAL A 132 4.56 22.43 26.07
C VAL A 132 5.19 22.38 24.68
N ASN A 133 6.15 21.49 24.50
CA ASN A 133 6.67 21.10 23.18
C ASN A 133 6.10 19.73 22.81
N VAL A 134 5.67 19.57 21.56
CA VAL A 134 5.14 18.31 21.03
C VAL A 134 5.93 17.91 19.81
N THR A 135 6.34 16.64 19.75
CA THR A 135 7.00 16.03 18.59
C THR A 135 6.32 14.72 18.21
N GLY A 136 6.42 14.33 16.94
CA GLY A 136 5.81 13.12 16.41
C GLY A 136 4.28 13.13 16.38
N GLY A 137 3.65 11.97 16.25
CA GLY A 137 2.21 11.84 15.99
C GLY A 137 1.79 12.43 14.63
N THR A 138 0.48 12.64 14.48
CA THR A 138 -0.14 13.17 13.26
C THR A 138 -0.84 14.49 13.57
N THR A 139 -0.63 15.50 12.72
CA THR A 139 -1.21 16.83 12.88
C THR A 139 -2.66 16.88 12.33
N PRO A 140 -3.51 17.81 12.81
CA PRO A 140 -3.26 18.84 13.84
C PRO A 140 -3.37 18.32 15.29
N TYR A 141 -2.66 18.95 16.23
CA TYR A 141 -2.77 18.64 17.66
C TYR A 141 -3.88 19.45 18.35
N THR A 142 -4.51 18.85 19.36
CA THR A 142 -5.43 19.53 20.29
C THR A 142 -4.80 19.52 21.68
N TYR A 143 -4.85 20.65 22.37
CA TYR A 143 -4.27 20.83 23.69
C TYR A 143 -5.39 21.09 24.69
N GLU A 144 -5.39 20.33 25.78
CA GLU A 144 -6.28 20.50 26.92
C GLU A 144 -5.42 20.62 28.18
N TRP A 145 -5.57 21.75 28.88
CA TRP A 145 -4.90 21.99 30.16
C TRP A 145 -5.93 21.80 31.26
N ILE A 146 -5.64 20.88 32.19
CA ILE A 146 -6.53 20.54 33.31
C ILE A 146 -5.83 20.92 34.60
N ASP A 147 -6.46 21.80 35.38
CA ASP A 147 -6.04 22.08 36.74
C ASP A 147 -6.46 20.92 37.64
N SER A 148 -5.50 20.13 38.12
CA SER A 148 -5.78 18.93 38.93
C SER A 148 -6.22 19.23 40.38
N GLY A 149 -6.62 20.46 40.69
CA GLY A 149 -7.11 20.80 42.02
C GLY A 149 -7.65 22.21 42.15
N ASN A 150 -8.96 22.34 42.20
CA ASN A 150 -9.61 23.33 43.06
C ASN A 150 -10.78 22.66 43.79
N THR A 151 -10.50 21.71 44.67
CA THR A 151 -11.33 21.57 45.87
C THR A 151 -10.90 22.71 46.78
N GLY A 152 -11.75 23.72 46.90
CA GLY A 152 -11.50 24.90 47.74
C GLY A 152 -11.27 24.59 49.21
#